data_AF-A0A662KRV9-F1
#
_entry.id   AF-A0A662KRV9-F1
#
_cell.length_a   1.000
_cell.length_b   1.000
_cell.length_c   1.000
_cell.angle_alpha   90.00
_cell.angle_beta   90.00
_cell.angle_gamma   90.00
#
_symmetry.space_group_name_H-M   'P 1'
#
loop_
_entity.id
_entity.type
_entity.pdbx_description
1 polymer ?
#
loop_
_entity_poly.entity_id
_entity_poly.type
_entity_poly.pdbx_seq_one_letter_code
_entity_poly.pdbx_strand_id
1 'polypeptide(L)'
;SYDPKPYGNVTSIHVWVENENGEVVFEAWRNNTEMYYEGEWVTGEKLLHGRGGALYYMPDDFEKDILWTSNGKYTGMDDVIEAFSKGYGLAFFSGHGSPGFWGDHLPGIPGNRQHAQLAGLVVSQVRPYFPFIGFPFFPMKKLANTDKWPVVVVGGCHNALFNVSAIPTVLDIFFLIFLGKNLWMHTYGQLVPECWAWYIIKLPETGAIAAMGNTGYGWGWEGEWCTVGAGDGWITSEFFRQYGEKGYDVLGTAYAQTITTYIQHFKEFTLPECWWYPDLGWDWIDEKTVQQWVLLGDPSLKIGGYP
;
A
#
# COMPACT_ATOMS: atom_id res chain seq x y z
N SER A 1 21.10 16.69 -8.71
CA SER A 1 21.26 15.55 -7.79
C SER A 1 19.87 15.03 -7.45
N TYR A 2 19.72 13.72 -7.22
CA TYR A 2 18.48 13.13 -6.72
C TYR A 2 18.47 13.26 -5.19
N ASP A 3 17.61 14.14 -4.65
CA ASP A 3 17.48 14.42 -3.21
C ASP A 3 16.00 14.68 -2.87
N PRO A 4 15.15 13.65 -2.93
CA PRO A 4 13.74 13.80 -2.61
C PRO A 4 13.53 14.22 -1.15
N LYS A 5 12.44 14.93 -0.88
CA LYS A 5 12.04 15.32 0.48
C LYS A 5 10.65 14.78 0.81
N PRO A 6 10.39 14.39 2.07
CA PRO A 6 9.08 13.93 2.48
C PRO A 6 7.95 14.88 2.11
N TYR A 7 6.80 14.32 1.76
CA TYR A 7 5.60 15.01 1.28
C TYR A 7 5.76 15.66 -0.10
N GLY A 8 6.74 15.19 -0.87
CA GLY A 8 6.93 15.66 -2.23
C GLY A 8 7.77 16.93 -2.35
N ASN A 9 7.85 17.42 -3.58
CA ASN A 9 8.60 18.62 -3.93
C ASN A 9 7.89 19.44 -5.02
N VAL A 10 8.28 20.69 -5.15
CA VAL A 10 7.88 21.53 -6.28
C VAL A 10 8.96 21.43 -7.35
N THR A 11 8.56 21.08 -8.58
CA THR A 11 9.47 20.92 -9.72
C THR A 11 8.97 21.67 -10.96
N SER A 12 9.89 21.99 -11.87
CA SER A 12 9.54 22.52 -13.20
C SER A 12 9.75 21.44 -14.25
N ILE A 13 8.75 21.23 -15.10
CA ILE A 13 8.79 20.25 -16.18
C ILE A 13 9.02 20.99 -17.49
N HIS A 14 10.04 20.58 -18.23
CA HIS A 14 10.33 21.07 -19.58
C HIS A 14 10.14 19.93 -20.57
N VAL A 15 9.24 20.09 -21.54
CA VAL A 15 8.97 19.11 -22.59
C VAL A 15 9.30 19.74 -23.93
N TRP A 16 10.12 19.07 -24.74
CA TRP A 16 10.36 19.46 -26.12
C TRP A 16 10.27 18.23 -27.04
N VAL A 17 9.94 18.47 -28.31
CA VAL A 17 9.88 17.44 -29.35
C VAL A 17 10.73 17.90 -30.51
N GLU A 18 11.63 17.03 -30.97
CA GLU A 18 12.48 17.26 -32.13
C GLU A 18 11.95 16.48 -33.35
N ASN A 19 12.07 17.07 -34.53
CA ASN A 19 11.82 16.35 -35.79
C ASN A 19 13.02 15.47 -36.19
N GLU A 20 12.93 14.77 -37.33
CA GLU A 20 14.00 13.91 -37.85
C GLU A 20 15.32 14.65 -38.17
N ASN A 21 15.25 15.98 -38.33
CA ASN A 21 16.41 16.84 -38.55
C ASN A 21 17.02 17.38 -37.24
N GLY A 22 16.46 17.02 -36.07
CA GLY A 22 16.89 17.52 -34.76
C GLY A 22 16.40 18.93 -34.43
N GLU A 23 15.42 19.46 -35.18
CA GLU A 23 14.84 20.78 -34.91
C GLU A 23 13.70 20.65 -33.91
N VAL A 24 13.69 21.50 -32.88
CA VAL A 24 12.60 21.55 -31.90
C VAL A 24 11.33 22.08 -32.57
N VAL A 25 10.33 21.21 -32.72
CA VAL A 25 9.02 21.52 -33.31
C VAL A 25 7.93 21.77 -32.28
N PHE A 26 8.20 21.46 -31.01
CA PHE A 26 7.35 21.78 -29.88
C PHE A 26 8.22 21.97 -28.64
N GLU A 27 7.91 22.97 -27.81
CA GLU A 27 8.58 23.24 -26.55
C GLU A 27 7.56 23.82 -25.57
N ALA A 28 7.51 23.30 -24.35
CA ALA A 28 6.60 23.76 -23.31
C ALA A 28 7.21 23.61 -21.91
N TRP A 29 7.01 24.64 -21.09
CA TRP A 29 7.37 24.63 -19.68
C TRP A 29 6.12 24.59 -18.81
N ARG A 30 6.15 23.73 -17.79
CA ARG A 30 5.21 23.76 -16.66
C ARG A 30 6.00 23.99 -15.39
N ASN A 31 6.03 25.23 -14.94
CA ASN A 31 6.74 25.62 -13.73
C ASN A 31 5.91 25.35 -12.49
N ASN A 32 6.59 25.15 -11.35
CA ASN A 32 5.97 25.00 -10.04
C ASN A 32 4.94 23.87 -9.94
N THR A 33 5.22 22.74 -10.60
CA THR A 33 4.40 21.53 -10.49
C THR A 33 4.66 20.88 -9.15
N GLU A 34 3.62 20.76 -8.33
CA GLU A 34 3.68 20.00 -7.09
C GLU A 34 3.72 18.51 -7.39
N MET A 35 4.67 17.82 -6.79
CA MET A 35 4.82 16.38 -6.87
C MET A 35 4.36 15.76 -5.57
N TYR A 36 3.64 14.66 -5.66
CA TYR A 36 3.12 13.91 -4.53
C TYR A 36 3.74 12.52 -4.60
N TYR A 37 4.42 12.12 -3.53
CA TYR A 37 5.04 10.80 -3.46
C TYR A 37 4.05 9.80 -2.92
N GLU A 38 4.09 8.60 -3.50
CA GLU A 38 3.14 7.54 -3.24
C GLU A 38 3.14 7.14 -1.75
N GLY A 39 1.95 6.92 -1.19
CA GLY A 39 1.76 6.49 0.19
C GLY A 39 2.11 7.52 1.29
N GLU A 40 2.92 8.55 1.03
CA GLU A 40 3.45 9.44 2.07
C GLU A 40 2.37 10.34 2.70
N TRP A 41 1.54 10.95 1.89
CA TRP A 41 0.45 11.79 2.38
C TRP A 41 -0.64 10.97 3.08
N VAL A 42 -0.87 9.75 2.61
CA VAL A 42 -1.85 8.82 3.19
C VAL A 42 -1.38 8.28 4.53
N THR A 43 -0.09 7.94 4.66
CA THR A 43 0.49 7.44 5.92
C THR A 43 0.86 8.56 6.89
N GLY A 44 1.12 9.76 6.38
CA GLY A 44 1.71 10.87 7.13
C GLY A 44 0.79 11.62 8.09
N GLU A 45 1.34 12.71 8.60
CA GLU A 45 0.82 13.56 9.68
C GLU A 45 0.21 14.87 9.19
N LYS A 46 0.16 15.10 7.86
CA LYS A 46 -0.25 16.37 7.29
C LYS A 46 -1.65 16.31 6.71
N LEU A 47 -2.33 17.46 6.76
CA LEU A 47 -3.56 17.70 6.03
C LEU A 47 -3.27 17.96 4.56
N LEU A 48 -4.10 17.37 3.69
CA LEU A 48 -4.16 17.64 2.26
C LEU A 48 -5.62 17.73 1.86
N HIS A 49 -6.01 18.85 1.24
CA HIS A 49 -7.41 19.16 0.92
C HIS A 49 -8.39 18.97 2.10
N GLY A 50 -7.93 19.34 3.31
CA GLY A 50 -8.75 19.31 4.53
C GLY A 50 -8.87 17.94 5.20
N ARG A 51 -8.20 16.90 4.68
CA ARG A 51 -8.15 15.56 5.29
C ARG A 51 -6.72 15.11 5.54
N GLY A 52 -6.48 14.50 6.71
CA GLY A 52 -5.16 14.05 7.13
C GLY A 52 -4.84 12.64 6.64
N GLY A 53 -3.55 12.30 6.65
CA GLY A 53 -3.11 10.91 6.61
C GLY A 53 -3.37 10.18 7.93
N ALA A 54 -3.01 8.90 7.99
CA ALA A 54 -3.19 8.04 9.14
C ALA A 54 -2.60 8.62 10.43
N LEU A 55 -1.33 9.07 10.39
CA LEU A 55 -0.63 9.57 11.57
C LEU A 55 -1.12 10.95 12.06
N TYR A 56 -1.88 11.69 11.25
CA TYR A 56 -2.55 12.92 11.67
C TYR A 56 -3.62 12.62 12.74
N TYR A 57 -4.28 11.46 12.65
CA TYR A 57 -5.35 11.07 13.57
C TYR A 57 -4.86 10.29 14.79
N MET A 58 -3.58 9.95 14.82
CA MET A 58 -3.01 9.18 15.92
C MET A 58 -2.70 10.08 17.12
N PRO A 59 -3.02 9.64 18.36
CA PRO A 59 -2.72 10.41 19.56
C PRO A 59 -1.24 10.75 19.73
N ASP A 60 -0.95 11.88 20.38
CA ASP A 60 0.42 12.40 20.55
C ASP A 60 1.32 11.53 21.45
N ASP A 61 0.74 10.63 22.26
CA ASP A 61 1.47 9.69 23.10
C ASP A 61 1.98 8.44 22.35
N PHE A 62 1.59 8.27 21.07
CA PHE A 62 2.18 7.25 20.20
C PHE A 62 3.55 7.71 19.66
N GLU A 63 4.55 6.86 19.84
CA GLU A 63 5.80 6.99 19.08
C GLU A 63 5.56 6.66 17.61
N LYS A 64 6.00 7.54 16.71
CA LYS A 64 5.79 7.42 15.26
C LYS A 64 7.14 7.15 14.57
N ASP A 65 7.28 5.99 13.96
CA ASP A 65 8.41 5.68 13.08
C ASP A 65 7.93 5.57 11.63
N ILE A 66 8.48 6.41 10.78
CA ILE A 66 8.08 6.53 9.38
C ILE A 66 9.20 6.03 8.49
N LEU A 67 8.90 5.00 7.69
CA LEU A 67 9.78 4.47 6.65
C LEU A 67 9.25 4.89 5.28
N TRP A 68 9.93 5.83 4.63
CA TRP A 68 9.61 6.27 3.28
C TRP A 68 10.81 6.20 2.37
N THR A 69 10.55 6.07 1.08
CA THR A 69 11.60 6.11 0.06
C THR A 69 12.22 7.51 -0.03
N SER A 70 11.44 8.58 0.17
CA SER A 70 11.96 9.96 0.16
C SER A 70 12.79 10.35 1.37
N ASN A 71 12.58 9.71 2.53
CA ASN A 71 13.36 10.00 3.73
C ASN A 71 14.62 9.12 3.85
N GLY A 72 14.85 8.25 2.86
CA GLY A 72 16.02 7.36 2.80
C GLY A 72 15.99 6.21 3.80
N LYS A 73 14.90 6.00 4.55
CA LYS A 73 14.75 4.86 5.47
C LYS A 73 14.16 3.61 4.80
N TYR A 74 13.60 3.74 3.61
CA TYR A 74 13.15 2.59 2.81
C TYR A 74 13.91 2.55 1.48
N THR A 75 14.96 1.74 1.45
CA THR A 75 15.83 1.50 0.28
C THR A 75 15.72 0.07 -0.22
N GLY A 76 15.17 -0.84 0.59
CA GLY A 76 14.81 -2.18 0.17
C GLY A 76 14.12 -3.00 1.27
N MET A 77 13.91 -4.27 0.96
CA MET A 77 13.17 -5.22 1.81
C MET A 77 13.79 -5.41 3.18
N ASP A 78 15.12 -5.41 3.29
CA ASP A 78 15.81 -5.61 4.56
C ASP A 78 15.52 -4.45 5.55
N ASP A 79 15.39 -3.21 5.07
CA ASP A 79 15.03 -2.06 5.91
C ASP A 79 13.63 -2.23 6.52
N VAL A 80 12.68 -2.72 5.72
CA VAL A 80 11.30 -2.97 6.16
C VAL A 80 11.27 -4.13 7.17
N ILE A 81 12.02 -5.21 6.92
CA ILE A 81 12.14 -6.35 7.83
C ILE A 81 12.76 -5.90 9.16
N GLU A 82 13.85 -5.13 9.12
CA GLU A 82 14.54 -4.64 10.31
C GLU A 82 13.65 -3.72 11.15
N ALA A 83 13.02 -2.74 10.51
CA ALA A 83 12.12 -1.83 11.20
C ALA A 83 10.93 -2.58 11.81
N PHE A 84 10.20 -3.38 11.03
CA PHE A 84 9.05 -4.14 11.52
C PHE A 84 9.43 -5.05 12.70
N SER A 85 10.63 -5.63 12.67
CA SER A 85 11.14 -6.50 13.73
C SER A 85 11.38 -5.81 15.09
N LYS A 86 11.41 -4.47 15.15
CA LYS A 86 11.47 -3.72 16.42
C LYS A 86 10.18 -3.88 17.25
N GLY A 87 9.06 -4.09 16.55
CA GLY A 87 7.72 -4.27 17.09
C GLY A 87 6.97 -2.95 17.32
N TYR A 88 5.67 -2.97 17.00
CA TYR A 88 4.78 -1.80 17.05
C TYR A 88 3.38 -2.22 17.53
N GLY A 89 2.57 -1.27 17.99
CA GLY A 89 1.15 -1.51 18.27
C GLY A 89 0.29 -1.49 16.99
N LEU A 90 0.64 -0.64 16.04
CA LEU A 90 -0.01 -0.48 14.74
C LEU A 90 1.07 -0.38 13.66
N ALA A 91 0.78 -0.89 12.46
CA ALA A 91 1.64 -0.71 11.29
C ALA A 91 0.80 -0.43 10.04
N PHE A 92 1.22 0.55 9.24
CA PHE A 92 0.53 0.93 8.00
C PHE A 92 1.47 0.81 6.79
N PHE A 93 1.05 0.02 5.82
CA PHE A 93 1.72 -0.16 4.54
C PHE A 93 0.86 0.46 3.44
N SER A 94 1.23 1.62 2.90
CA SER A 94 0.55 2.25 1.75
C SER A 94 1.45 2.20 0.52
N GLY A 95 0.99 1.54 -0.55
CA GLY A 95 1.80 1.29 -1.74
C GLY A 95 1.16 0.21 -2.63
N HIS A 96 2.01 -0.52 -3.36
CA HIS A 96 1.59 -1.54 -4.32
C HIS A 96 1.52 -2.93 -3.73
N GLY A 97 0.54 -3.71 -4.19
CA GLY A 97 0.28 -5.05 -3.69
C GLY A 97 0.08 -6.09 -4.79
N SER A 98 0.44 -7.32 -4.47
CA SER A 98 -0.08 -8.54 -5.08
C SER A 98 -0.33 -9.57 -3.97
N PRO A 99 -0.91 -10.76 -4.27
CA PRO A 99 -1.16 -11.77 -3.24
C PRO A 99 0.09 -12.17 -2.44
N GLY A 100 1.30 -12.03 -2.96
CA GLY A 100 2.53 -12.42 -2.25
C GLY A 100 3.57 -11.30 -2.10
N PHE A 101 3.21 -10.06 -2.42
CA PHE A 101 4.15 -8.95 -2.52
C PHE A 101 3.51 -7.67 -1.98
N TRP A 102 4.30 -6.89 -1.26
CA TRP A 102 4.05 -5.48 -1.05
C TRP A 102 5.32 -4.69 -1.32
N GLY A 103 5.18 -3.50 -1.90
CA GLY A 103 6.31 -2.61 -2.19
C GLY A 103 5.85 -1.20 -2.54
N ASP A 104 6.80 -0.32 -2.82
CA ASP A 104 6.51 1.08 -3.12
C ASP A 104 7.52 1.64 -4.12
N HIS A 105 7.25 2.82 -4.68
CA HIS A 105 8.11 3.46 -5.66
C HIS A 105 9.07 4.48 -5.05
N LEU A 106 10.24 4.60 -5.68
CA LEU A 106 11.15 5.72 -5.47
C LEU A 106 10.50 7.03 -5.95
N PRO A 107 10.70 8.15 -5.24
CA PRO A 107 10.19 9.45 -5.62
C PRO A 107 10.54 9.83 -7.06
N GLY A 108 9.55 10.26 -7.85
CA GLY A 108 9.76 10.65 -9.24
C GLY A 108 10.01 9.49 -10.21
N ILE A 109 9.91 8.23 -9.77
CA ILE A 109 9.96 7.02 -10.59
C ILE A 109 11.15 7.02 -11.58
N PRO A 110 12.40 7.22 -11.09
CA PRO A 110 13.56 7.38 -11.95
C PRO A 110 13.79 6.11 -12.78
N GLY A 111 13.95 6.31 -14.09
CA GLY A 111 14.19 5.19 -14.99
C GLY A 111 12.96 4.31 -15.25
N ASN A 112 11.73 4.74 -14.96
CA ASN A 112 10.45 4.02 -15.10
C ASN A 112 10.08 3.10 -13.91
N ARG A 113 8.82 2.62 -13.90
CA ARG A 113 8.25 1.80 -12.81
C ARG A 113 9.04 0.54 -12.50
N GLN A 114 9.58 -0.13 -13.53
CA GLN A 114 10.37 -1.36 -13.35
C GLN A 114 11.63 -1.11 -12.53
N HIS A 115 12.27 0.04 -12.71
CA HIS A 115 13.53 0.39 -12.06
C HIS A 115 13.35 1.16 -10.76
N ALA A 116 12.17 1.74 -10.55
CA ALA A 116 11.85 2.53 -9.37
C ALA A 116 11.04 1.77 -8.30
N GLN A 117 10.68 0.51 -8.53
CA GLN A 117 9.93 -0.28 -7.55
C GLN A 117 10.87 -0.94 -6.54
N LEU A 118 10.65 -0.62 -5.26
CA LEU A 118 11.31 -1.29 -4.14
C LEU A 118 10.36 -2.34 -3.55
N ALA A 119 10.92 -3.51 -3.27
CA ALA A 119 10.22 -4.56 -2.54
C ALA A 119 10.28 -4.25 -1.04
N GLY A 120 9.12 -4.32 -0.37
CA GLY A 120 9.02 -4.27 1.08
C GLY A 120 8.92 -5.69 1.61
N LEU A 121 7.77 -6.09 2.13
CA LEU A 121 7.56 -7.47 2.58
C LEU A 121 7.07 -8.36 1.44
N VAL A 122 7.70 -9.53 1.31
CA VAL A 122 7.43 -10.51 0.26
C VAL A 122 7.26 -11.90 0.88
N VAL A 123 6.22 -12.63 0.45
CA VAL A 123 5.93 -13.99 0.92
C VAL A 123 6.99 -14.97 0.43
N SER A 124 7.24 -15.04 -0.89
CA SER A 124 8.30 -15.90 -1.45
C SER A 124 9.12 -15.22 -2.54
N GLN A 125 10.37 -15.63 -2.71
CA GLN A 125 11.22 -15.17 -3.81
C GLN A 125 11.37 -16.19 -4.94
N VAL A 126 10.38 -17.07 -5.14
CA VAL A 126 10.36 -18.03 -6.26
C VAL A 126 9.51 -17.46 -7.40
N ARG A 127 10.09 -17.35 -8.60
CA ARG A 127 9.52 -16.65 -9.76
C ARG A 127 9.96 -17.29 -11.09
N PRO A 128 9.31 -17.01 -12.23
CA PRO A 128 9.55 -17.72 -13.48
C PRO A 128 10.66 -17.07 -14.33
N TYR A 129 11.33 -16.03 -13.82
CA TYR A 129 12.40 -15.30 -14.50
C TYR A 129 13.68 -15.30 -13.66
N PHE A 130 14.83 -15.26 -14.33
CA PHE A 130 16.15 -15.32 -13.67
C PHE A 130 16.42 -14.07 -12.80
N PRO A 131 16.96 -14.23 -11.57
CA PRO A 131 17.15 -15.50 -10.88
C PRO A 131 15.81 -16.08 -10.43
N PHE A 132 15.54 -17.33 -10.80
CA PHE A 132 14.27 -18.04 -10.54
C PHE A 132 13.96 -18.17 -9.04
N ILE A 133 14.99 -18.06 -8.21
CA ILE A 133 14.95 -18.16 -6.76
C ILE A 133 15.81 -17.02 -6.20
N GLY A 134 15.23 -16.22 -5.32
CA GLY A 134 15.94 -15.30 -4.44
C GLY A 134 16.10 -15.86 -3.02
N PHE A 135 17.07 -15.34 -2.28
CA PHE A 135 17.31 -15.70 -0.89
C PHE A 135 17.12 -14.48 0.02
N PRO A 136 16.47 -14.62 1.19
CA PRO A 136 15.82 -15.83 1.71
C PRO A 136 14.61 -16.27 0.87
N PHE A 137 14.32 -17.57 0.82
CA PHE A 137 13.19 -18.12 0.07
C PHE A 137 11.84 -17.52 0.48
N PHE A 138 11.64 -17.32 1.78
CA PHE A 138 10.44 -16.72 2.38
C PHE A 138 10.85 -15.55 3.28
N PRO A 139 11.04 -14.34 2.72
CA PRO A 139 11.57 -13.20 3.47
C PRO A 139 10.78 -12.81 4.71
N MET A 140 9.46 -12.86 4.66
CA MET A 140 8.61 -12.60 5.83
C MET A 140 8.91 -13.50 7.04
N LYS A 141 9.55 -14.67 6.87
CA LYS A 141 10.00 -15.49 8.01
C LYS A 141 11.20 -14.90 8.77
N LYS A 142 11.82 -13.83 8.27
CA LYS A 142 12.89 -13.11 8.97
C LYS A 142 12.38 -12.06 9.96
N LEU A 143 11.07 -11.81 10.00
CA LEU A 143 10.50 -10.93 11.02
C LEU A 143 10.83 -11.48 12.41
N ALA A 144 11.18 -10.60 13.34
CA ALA A 144 11.67 -10.95 14.67
C ALA A 144 11.02 -10.16 15.83
N ASN A 145 9.83 -9.59 15.59
CA ASN A 145 9.06 -8.83 16.59
C ASN A 145 8.30 -9.75 17.57
N THR A 146 9.03 -10.60 18.30
CA THR A 146 8.43 -11.51 19.28
C THR A 146 7.72 -10.76 20.41
N ASP A 147 6.50 -11.22 20.73
CA ASP A 147 5.56 -10.63 21.70
C ASP A 147 5.18 -9.16 21.43
N LYS A 148 5.42 -8.67 20.21
CA LYS A 148 5.16 -7.28 19.80
C LYS A 148 4.43 -7.23 18.47
N TRP A 149 3.25 -7.85 18.43
CA TRP A 149 2.48 -8.07 17.21
C TRP A 149 1.55 -6.89 16.92
N PRO A 150 1.80 -6.07 15.88
CA PRO A 150 0.92 -4.96 15.53
C PRO A 150 -0.40 -5.45 14.93
N VAL A 151 -1.41 -4.58 14.98
CA VAL A 151 -2.49 -4.60 14.00
C VAL A 151 -2.01 -3.91 12.73
N VAL A 152 -2.11 -4.59 11.60
CA VAL A 152 -1.60 -4.13 10.31
C VAL A 152 -2.74 -3.62 9.43
N VAL A 153 -2.58 -2.43 8.86
CA VAL A 153 -3.36 -1.98 7.71
C VAL A 153 -2.45 -2.04 6.49
N VAL A 154 -2.86 -2.73 5.44
CA VAL A 154 -2.10 -2.82 4.18
C VAL A 154 -2.96 -2.38 3.01
N GLY A 155 -2.48 -1.35 2.32
CA GLY A 155 -2.98 -0.86 1.05
C GLY A 155 -2.35 -1.57 -0.15
N GLY A 156 -2.92 -1.32 -1.32
CA GLY A 156 -2.57 -1.94 -2.59
C GLY A 156 -3.49 -3.09 -2.97
N CYS A 157 -3.12 -3.81 -4.02
CA CYS A 157 -3.98 -4.82 -4.63
C CYS A 157 -3.74 -6.23 -4.06
N HIS A 158 -4.81 -7.00 -3.85
CA HIS A 158 -4.83 -8.44 -3.60
C HIS A 158 -4.03 -8.93 -2.38
N ASN A 159 -3.55 -8.04 -1.51
CA ASN A 159 -2.72 -8.39 -0.35
C ASN A 159 -3.46 -9.35 0.60
N ALA A 160 -4.79 -9.31 0.61
CA ALA A 160 -5.67 -10.17 1.39
C ALA A 160 -6.47 -11.17 0.53
N LEU A 161 -6.01 -11.52 -0.68
CA LEU A 161 -6.64 -12.54 -1.55
C LEU A 161 -6.53 -13.95 -0.93
N PHE A 162 -7.32 -14.22 0.11
CA PHE A 162 -7.21 -15.39 0.98
C PHE A 162 -7.56 -16.73 0.31
N ASN A 163 -8.07 -16.72 -0.92
CA ASN A 163 -8.31 -17.92 -1.74
C ASN A 163 -7.13 -18.27 -2.67
N VAL A 164 -6.01 -17.53 -2.62
CA VAL A 164 -4.77 -17.91 -3.32
C VAL A 164 -4.18 -19.20 -2.72
N SER A 165 -3.50 -20.02 -3.53
CA SER A 165 -2.84 -21.23 -3.04
C SER A 165 -1.63 -21.64 -3.87
N ALA A 166 -0.81 -22.55 -3.31
CA ALA A 166 0.42 -23.02 -3.94
C ALA A 166 0.20 -23.75 -5.28
N ILE A 167 -0.84 -24.57 -5.39
CA ILE A 167 -1.10 -25.38 -6.59
C ILE A 167 -1.31 -24.51 -7.85
N PRO A 168 -2.25 -23.56 -7.89
CA PRO A 168 -2.46 -22.73 -9.08
C PRO A 168 -1.24 -21.86 -9.38
N THR A 169 -0.53 -21.35 -8.36
CA THR A 169 0.68 -20.54 -8.58
C THR A 169 1.84 -21.35 -9.16
N VAL A 170 2.05 -22.59 -8.71
CA VAL A 170 3.01 -23.52 -9.32
C VAL A 170 2.61 -23.86 -10.75
N LEU A 171 1.32 -24.07 -11.01
CA LEU A 171 0.84 -24.31 -12.37
C LEU A 171 1.11 -23.10 -13.28
N ASP A 172 0.84 -21.87 -12.84
CA ASP A 172 1.15 -20.66 -13.61
C ASP A 172 2.64 -20.56 -13.94
N ILE A 173 3.52 -20.79 -12.95
CA ILE A 173 4.97 -20.89 -13.18
C ILE A 173 5.30 -21.96 -14.23
N PHE A 174 4.72 -23.14 -14.11
CA PHE A 174 4.94 -24.25 -15.05
C PHE A 174 4.50 -23.87 -16.47
N PHE A 175 3.29 -23.32 -16.63
CA PHE A 175 2.77 -22.88 -17.93
C PHE A 175 3.60 -21.74 -18.53
N LEU A 176 4.06 -20.80 -17.71
CA LEU A 176 4.94 -19.71 -18.15
C LEU A 176 6.30 -20.23 -18.63
N ILE A 177 6.97 -21.08 -17.85
CA ILE A 177 8.32 -21.58 -18.16
C ILE A 177 8.31 -22.59 -19.31
N PHE A 178 7.43 -23.58 -19.28
CA PHE A 178 7.50 -24.72 -20.21
C PHE A 178 6.64 -24.55 -21.45
N LEU A 179 5.60 -23.72 -21.38
CA LEU A 179 4.63 -23.54 -22.48
C LEU A 179 4.54 -22.08 -22.97
N GLY A 180 5.29 -21.16 -22.38
CA GLY A 180 5.24 -19.73 -22.73
C GLY A 180 3.85 -19.11 -22.54
N LYS A 181 2.98 -19.74 -21.73
CA LYS A 181 1.58 -19.36 -21.58
C LYS A 181 1.34 -18.66 -20.25
N ASN A 182 0.90 -17.41 -20.33
CA ASN A 182 0.47 -16.64 -19.17
C ASN A 182 -0.99 -16.98 -18.82
N LEU A 183 -1.26 -17.40 -17.57
CA LEU A 183 -2.62 -17.68 -17.09
C LEU A 183 -3.32 -16.45 -16.49
N TRP A 184 -2.67 -15.29 -16.54
CA TRP A 184 -3.15 -14.00 -16.03
C TRP A 184 -3.49 -14.02 -14.54
N MET A 185 -2.74 -14.82 -13.78
CA MET A 185 -2.87 -14.83 -12.32
C MET A 185 -2.33 -13.54 -11.70
N HIS A 186 -3.03 -13.02 -10.69
CA HIS A 186 -2.61 -11.85 -9.92
C HIS A 186 -1.33 -12.05 -9.11
N THR A 187 -0.79 -13.27 -9.06
CA THR A 187 0.51 -13.57 -8.47
C THR A 187 1.68 -13.29 -9.42
N TYR A 188 1.41 -12.97 -10.69
CA TYR A 188 2.42 -12.61 -11.70
C TYR A 188 3.58 -13.62 -11.77
N GLY A 189 3.26 -14.92 -11.73
CA GLY A 189 4.24 -16.00 -11.72
C GLY A 189 5.02 -16.19 -10.40
N GLN A 190 4.72 -15.45 -9.34
CA GLN A 190 5.34 -15.69 -8.03
C GLN A 190 4.68 -16.89 -7.34
N LEU A 191 5.48 -17.71 -6.65
CA LEU A 191 4.94 -18.76 -5.77
C LEU A 191 4.30 -18.09 -4.55
N VAL A 192 2.99 -18.22 -4.41
CA VAL A 192 2.24 -17.66 -3.29
C VAL A 192 1.38 -18.77 -2.67
N PRO A 193 1.88 -19.44 -1.61
CA PRO A 193 1.11 -20.49 -0.95
C PRO A 193 -0.12 -19.95 -0.22
N GLU A 194 -0.01 -18.72 0.29
CA GLU A 194 -0.98 -18.02 1.13
C GLU A 194 -0.79 -16.51 0.90
N CYS A 195 -1.86 -15.72 1.02
CA CYS A 195 -1.79 -14.29 0.74
C CYS A 195 -0.94 -13.52 1.77
N TRP A 196 -0.44 -12.36 1.38
CA TRP A 196 0.45 -11.49 2.17
C TRP A 196 -0.11 -11.21 3.57
N ALA A 197 -1.39 -10.82 3.65
CA ALA A 197 -2.06 -10.47 4.90
C ALA A 197 -2.26 -11.69 5.81
N TRP A 198 -2.57 -12.86 5.26
CA TRP A 198 -2.63 -14.09 6.07
C TRP A 198 -1.23 -14.56 6.48
N TYR A 199 -0.25 -14.44 5.59
CA TYR A 199 1.10 -14.92 5.82
C TYR A 199 1.77 -14.22 7.00
N ILE A 200 1.57 -12.90 7.16
CA ILE A 200 2.14 -12.15 8.29
C ILE A 200 1.44 -12.47 9.62
N ILE A 201 0.16 -12.84 9.61
CA ILE A 201 -0.59 -13.19 10.84
C ILE A 201 -0.22 -14.59 11.34
N LYS A 202 -0.04 -15.55 10.43
CA LYS A 202 0.16 -16.96 10.81
C LYS A 202 1.57 -17.30 11.30
N LEU A 203 2.51 -16.35 11.26
CA LEU A 203 3.89 -16.62 11.65
C LEU A 203 3.94 -16.95 13.14
N PRO A 204 4.63 -18.03 13.54
CA PRO A 204 4.74 -18.37 14.95
C PRO A 204 5.59 -17.32 15.68
N GLU A 205 5.06 -16.78 16.77
CA GLU A 205 5.79 -15.88 17.68
C GLU A 205 6.31 -14.58 17.03
N THR A 206 5.89 -14.21 15.83
CA THR A 206 6.31 -12.99 15.13
C THR A 206 5.23 -12.57 14.11
N GLY A 207 5.42 -11.46 13.39
CA GLY A 207 4.46 -10.99 12.41
C GLY A 207 3.40 -10.10 13.03
N ALA A 208 2.12 -10.34 12.77
CA ALA A 208 1.00 -9.48 13.18
C ALA A 208 -0.08 -10.24 13.94
N ILE A 209 -0.85 -9.53 14.77
CA ILE A 209 -2.00 -10.14 15.48
C ILE A 209 -3.29 -10.07 14.65
N ALA A 210 -3.36 -9.09 13.74
CA ALA A 210 -4.42 -8.94 12.76
C ALA A 210 -3.93 -8.11 11.58
N ALA A 211 -4.56 -8.27 10.41
CA ALA A 211 -4.29 -7.46 9.23
C ALA A 211 -5.58 -7.13 8.47
N MET A 212 -5.65 -5.91 7.93
CA MET A 212 -6.71 -5.47 7.02
C MET A 212 -6.13 -5.17 5.65
N GLY A 213 -6.78 -5.60 4.57
CA GLY A 213 -6.33 -5.32 3.22
C GLY A 213 -7.30 -5.79 2.15
N ASN A 214 -6.91 -5.63 0.88
CA ASN A 214 -7.80 -5.86 -0.24
C ASN A 214 -7.73 -7.30 -0.77
N THR A 215 -8.90 -7.93 -0.97
CA THR A 215 -9.01 -9.21 -1.69
C THR A 215 -8.88 -9.04 -3.20
N GLY A 216 -9.21 -7.87 -3.75
CA GLY A 216 -9.13 -7.54 -5.18
C GLY A 216 -8.22 -6.34 -5.46
N TYR A 217 -8.49 -5.60 -6.54
CA TYR A 217 -7.76 -4.35 -6.82
C TYR A 217 -8.17 -3.25 -5.84
N GLY A 218 -7.29 -2.93 -4.88
CA GLY A 218 -7.36 -1.77 -4.00
C GLY A 218 -7.10 -0.51 -4.79
N TRP A 219 -8.15 0.00 -5.43
CA TRP A 219 -8.08 1.23 -6.21
C TRP A 219 -8.03 2.42 -5.27
N GLY A 220 -7.29 3.47 -5.61
CA GLY A 220 -7.22 4.69 -4.81
C GLY A 220 -6.84 5.88 -5.68
N TRP A 221 -7.20 7.07 -5.21
CA TRP A 221 -6.77 8.31 -5.86
C TRP A 221 -5.29 8.57 -5.61
N GLU A 222 -4.62 9.06 -6.65
CA GLU A 222 -3.21 9.44 -6.60
C GLU A 222 -3.05 10.97 -6.58
N GLY A 223 -1.83 11.44 -6.33
CA GLY A 223 -1.52 12.86 -6.38
C GLY A 223 -2.07 13.65 -5.19
N GLU A 224 -2.47 14.90 -5.44
CA GLU A 224 -3.00 15.78 -4.40
C GLU A 224 -4.28 15.26 -3.75
N TRP A 225 -5.04 14.39 -4.44
CA TRP A 225 -6.35 13.94 -3.98
C TRP A 225 -6.29 12.62 -3.19
N CYS A 226 -5.10 12.08 -2.91
CA CYS A 226 -4.93 10.74 -2.34
C CYS A 226 -5.50 10.56 -0.92
N THR A 227 -5.71 11.64 -0.17
CA THR A 227 -6.30 11.59 1.18
C THR A 227 -7.81 11.72 1.18
N VAL A 228 -8.40 12.33 0.14
CA VAL A 228 -9.84 12.68 0.08
C VAL A 228 -10.63 11.85 -0.94
N GLY A 229 -9.99 11.37 -1.99
CA GLY A 229 -10.65 10.58 -3.03
C GLY A 229 -10.96 9.15 -2.60
N ALA A 230 -11.90 8.52 -3.29
CA ALA A 230 -12.37 7.17 -3.04
C ALA A 230 -11.27 6.09 -2.98
N GLY A 231 -11.58 5.00 -2.27
CA GLY A 231 -10.79 3.79 -2.28
C GLY A 231 -9.71 3.73 -1.19
N ASP A 232 -8.58 3.13 -1.56
CA ASP A 232 -7.58 2.57 -0.65
C ASP A 232 -6.97 3.62 0.27
N GLY A 233 -6.56 4.78 -0.26
CA GLY A 233 -6.00 5.86 0.56
C GLY A 233 -6.95 6.37 1.64
N TRP A 234 -8.23 6.51 1.30
CA TRP A 234 -9.24 7.00 2.22
C TRP A 234 -9.64 5.95 3.25
N ILE A 235 -9.97 4.73 2.82
CA ILE A 235 -10.46 3.67 3.74
C ILE A 235 -9.37 3.23 4.73
N THR A 236 -8.11 3.15 4.28
CA THR A 236 -7.01 2.74 5.14
C THR A 236 -6.66 3.79 6.18
N SER A 237 -6.58 5.07 5.81
CA SER A 237 -6.36 6.18 6.75
C SER A 237 -7.54 6.38 7.72
N GLU A 238 -8.77 6.10 7.27
CA GLU A 238 -9.97 6.20 8.10
C GLU A 238 -9.93 5.25 9.29
N PHE A 239 -9.36 4.05 9.17
CA PHE A 239 -9.19 3.13 10.31
C PHE A 239 -8.44 3.80 11.48
N PHE A 240 -7.36 4.52 11.17
CA PHE A 240 -6.58 5.24 12.19
C PHE A 240 -7.37 6.38 12.82
N ARG A 241 -8.27 7.02 12.06
CA ARG A 241 -9.22 8.00 12.63
C ARG A 241 -10.23 7.36 13.57
N GLN A 242 -10.78 6.21 13.20
CA GLN A 242 -11.73 5.49 14.06
C GLN A 242 -11.08 5.03 15.36
N TYR A 243 -9.83 4.58 15.31
CA TYR A 243 -9.08 4.24 16.51
C TYR A 243 -8.63 5.47 17.31
N GLY A 244 -7.79 6.32 16.71
CA GLY A 244 -7.08 7.39 17.40
C GLY A 244 -7.91 8.62 17.75
N GLU A 245 -8.81 9.05 16.86
CA GLU A 245 -9.65 10.24 17.07
C GLU A 245 -11.01 9.88 17.68
N LYS A 246 -11.64 8.79 17.23
CA LYS A 246 -12.98 8.39 17.72
C LYS A 246 -12.95 7.47 18.93
N GLY A 247 -11.80 6.90 19.27
CA GLY A 247 -11.62 6.07 20.46
C GLY A 247 -12.24 4.68 20.36
N TYR A 248 -12.47 4.15 19.16
CA TYR A 248 -12.92 2.77 18.98
C TYR A 248 -11.74 1.82 19.18
N ASP A 249 -11.63 1.24 20.37
CA ASP A 249 -10.51 0.39 20.79
C ASP A 249 -10.75 -1.11 20.54
N VAL A 250 -11.97 -1.55 20.25
CA VAL A 250 -12.27 -2.91 19.79
C VAL A 250 -12.07 -2.98 18.27
N LEU A 251 -11.17 -3.87 17.82
CA LEU A 251 -10.73 -3.97 16.43
C LEU A 251 -11.89 -4.11 15.44
N GLY A 252 -12.82 -5.02 15.70
CA GLY A 252 -13.99 -5.22 14.86
C GLY A 252 -14.93 -4.03 14.84
N THR A 253 -15.02 -3.27 15.95
CA THR A 253 -15.80 -2.02 16.01
C THR A 253 -15.14 -0.93 15.18
N ALA A 254 -13.83 -0.69 15.34
CA ALA A 254 -13.10 0.28 14.54
C ALA A 254 -13.19 -0.04 13.04
N TYR A 255 -13.01 -1.31 12.67
CA TYR A 255 -13.16 -1.80 11.30
C TYR A 255 -14.59 -1.57 10.75
N ALA A 256 -15.63 -1.94 11.50
CA ALA A 256 -17.02 -1.74 11.06
C ALA A 256 -17.38 -0.25 10.92
N GLN A 257 -16.88 0.61 11.82
CA GLN A 257 -17.08 2.06 11.74
C GLN A 257 -16.32 2.68 10.56
N THR A 258 -15.16 2.15 10.21
CA THR A 258 -14.39 2.55 9.02
C THR A 258 -15.23 2.35 7.76
N ILE A 259 -15.78 1.14 7.57
CA ILE A 259 -16.64 0.82 6.43
C ILE A 259 -17.93 1.66 6.45
N THR A 260 -18.55 1.81 7.63
CA THR A 260 -19.79 2.60 7.77
C THR A 260 -19.56 4.06 7.37
N THR A 261 -18.45 4.64 7.82
CA THR A 261 -18.11 6.04 7.53
C THR A 261 -17.72 6.22 6.07
N TYR A 262 -17.01 5.25 5.47
CA TYR A 262 -16.76 5.24 4.03
C TYR A 262 -18.07 5.30 3.23
N ILE A 263 -19.02 4.40 3.54
CA ILE A 263 -20.32 4.35 2.86
C ILE A 263 -21.10 5.64 3.03
N GLN A 264 -21.11 6.22 4.23
CA GLN A 264 -21.81 7.48 4.48
C GLN A 264 -21.18 8.65 3.73
N HIS A 265 -19.86 8.71 3.67
CA HIS A 265 -19.14 9.80 3.01
C HIS A 265 -19.34 9.77 1.49
N PHE A 266 -19.04 8.65 0.84
CA PHE A 266 -19.04 8.56 -0.63
C PHE A 266 -20.43 8.51 -1.26
N LYS A 267 -21.49 8.36 -0.46
CA LYS A 267 -22.87 8.57 -0.93
C LYS A 267 -23.16 10.00 -1.37
N GLU A 268 -22.50 10.98 -0.74
CA GLU A 268 -22.74 12.41 -0.97
C GLU A 268 -21.49 13.14 -1.49
N PHE A 269 -20.31 12.55 -1.30
CA PHE A 269 -19.06 13.11 -1.79
C PHE A 269 -19.12 13.30 -3.31
N THR A 270 -18.65 14.46 -3.77
CA THR A 270 -18.43 14.72 -5.19
C THR A 270 -17.15 15.55 -5.31
N LEU A 271 -16.38 15.28 -6.35
CA LEU A 271 -15.17 16.03 -6.70
C LEU A 271 -15.21 16.33 -8.21
N PRO A 272 -15.95 17.38 -8.61
CA PRO A 272 -16.12 17.72 -10.03
C PRO A 272 -14.84 18.24 -10.68
N GLU A 273 -13.90 18.75 -9.90
CA GLU A 273 -12.65 19.35 -10.36
C GLU A 273 -11.49 18.38 -10.13
N CYS A 274 -11.34 17.43 -11.05
CA CYS A 274 -10.20 16.51 -11.08
C CYS A 274 -9.59 16.47 -12.49
N TRP A 275 -8.25 16.42 -12.54
CA TRP A 275 -7.49 16.45 -13.79
C TRP A 275 -7.67 15.22 -14.69
N TRP A 276 -8.08 14.07 -14.15
CA TRP A 276 -8.22 12.82 -14.91
C TRP A 276 -9.67 12.34 -15.06
N TYR A 277 -10.49 12.39 -13.99
CA TYR A 277 -11.92 12.06 -14.04
C TYR A 277 -12.66 12.64 -12.82
N PRO A 278 -13.84 13.27 -12.99
CA PRO A 278 -14.62 13.78 -11.88
C PRO A 278 -15.24 12.65 -11.03
N ASP A 279 -15.21 12.80 -9.72
CA ASP A 279 -15.97 11.95 -8.81
C ASP A 279 -17.40 12.52 -8.70
N LEU A 280 -18.39 11.74 -9.11
CA LEU A 280 -19.80 12.16 -9.10
C LEU A 280 -20.60 11.46 -7.98
N GLY A 281 -19.89 10.95 -6.98
CA GLY A 281 -20.44 10.16 -5.88
C GLY A 281 -20.44 8.68 -6.15
N TRP A 282 -21.10 7.95 -5.24
CA TRP A 282 -21.04 6.49 -5.13
C TRP A 282 -21.07 5.74 -6.46
N ASP A 283 -19.99 4.99 -6.73
CA ASP A 283 -19.87 4.18 -7.93
C ASP A 283 -19.40 2.73 -7.66
N TRP A 284 -18.98 2.04 -8.73
CA TRP A 284 -18.52 0.65 -8.68
C TRP A 284 -17.17 0.50 -7.96
N ILE A 285 -16.35 1.54 -7.88
CA ILE A 285 -15.09 1.56 -7.11
C ILE A 285 -15.43 1.54 -5.63
N ASP A 286 -16.41 2.34 -5.20
CA ASP A 286 -16.85 2.38 -3.81
C ASP A 286 -17.47 1.07 -3.37
N GLU A 287 -18.38 0.52 -4.17
CA GLU A 287 -19.01 -0.78 -3.91
C GLU A 287 -17.96 -1.88 -3.76
N LYS A 288 -16.97 -1.88 -4.66
CA LYS A 288 -15.88 -2.84 -4.61
C LYS A 288 -14.99 -2.63 -3.38
N THR A 289 -14.65 -1.40 -3.05
CA THR A 289 -13.78 -1.06 -1.90
C THR A 289 -14.34 -1.65 -0.61
N VAL A 290 -15.63 -1.45 -0.33
CA VAL A 290 -16.26 -1.95 0.90
C VAL A 290 -16.45 -3.47 0.91
N GLN A 291 -16.59 -4.11 -0.26
CA GLN A 291 -16.73 -5.56 -0.37
C GLN A 291 -15.38 -6.29 -0.27
N GLN A 292 -14.30 -5.67 -0.72
CA GLN A 292 -13.01 -6.34 -0.87
C GLN A 292 -12.06 -6.09 0.30
N TRP A 293 -12.23 -5.01 1.05
CA TRP A 293 -11.37 -4.65 2.19
C TRP A 293 -11.77 -5.49 3.40
N VAL A 294 -10.96 -6.49 3.73
CA VAL A 294 -11.30 -7.52 4.73
C VAL A 294 -10.38 -7.46 5.93
N LEU A 295 -10.94 -7.72 7.11
CA LEU A 295 -10.21 -7.97 8.35
C LEU A 295 -9.89 -9.47 8.49
N LEU A 296 -8.61 -9.80 8.61
CA LEU A 296 -8.10 -11.11 9.01
C LEU A 296 -7.55 -11.01 10.45
N GLY A 297 -8.10 -11.78 11.38
CA GLY A 297 -7.75 -11.74 12.80
C GLY A 297 -8.99 -11.85 13.69
N ASP A 298 -8.81 -11.70 15.01
CA ASP A 298 -9.92 -11.71 15.97
C ASP A 298 -10.59 -10.31 16.04
N PRO A 299 -11.84 -10.16 15.57
CA PRO A 299 -12.53 -8.88 15.63
C PRO A 299 -12.88 -8.44 17.07
N SER A 300 -12.84 -9.34 18.05
CA SER A 300 -13.07 -9.00 19.46
C SER A 300 -11.84 -8.44 20.17
N LEU A 301 -10.67 -8.44 19.51
CA LEU A 301 -9.42 -7.92 20.05
C LEU A 301 -9.58 -6.45 20.49
N LYS A 302 -9.19 -6.17 21.74
CA LYS A 302 -8.98 -4.81 22.23
C LYS A 302 -7.58 -4.33 21.85
N ILE A 303 -7.49 -3.35 20.96
CA ILE A 303 -6.24 -2.71 20.54
C ILE A 303 -5.62 -2.01 21.75
N GLY A 304 -4.35 -2.30 22.05
CA GLY A 304 -3.66 -1.85 23.26
C GLY A 304 -3.82 -2.79 24.48
N GLY A 305 -4.61 -3.86 24.37
CA GLY A 305 -4.74 -4.89 25.39
C GLY A 305 -5.79 -4.59 26.46
N TYR A 306 -5.92 -5.52 27.42
CA TYR A 306 -6.78 -5.40 28.59
C TYR A 306 -5.93 -5.01 29.82
N PRO A 307 -6.44 -4.15 30.72
CA PRO A 307 -5.78 -3.85 31.99
C PRO A 307 -5.62 -5.09 32.89
#